data_AF-A0A093GND7-F1
#
_entry.id   AF-A0A093GND7-F1
#
_cell.length_a   1.000
_cell.length_b   1.000
_cell.length_c   1.000
_cell.angle_alpha   90.00
_cell.angle_beta   90.00
_cell.angle_gamma   90.00
#
_symmetry.space_group_name_H-M   'P 1'
#
loop_
_entity.id
_entity.type
_entity.pdbx_description
1 polymer ?
#
loop_
_entity_poly.entity_id
_entity_poly.type
_entity_poly.pdbx_seq_one_letter_code
_entity_poly.pdbx_strand_id
1 'polypeptide(L)'
;MKYVFLILFINLLPQYAGKSLRRDDSYLKTFKDIKNEIAGYTDIAKAIIDLAVHGKAQNRSYERLAVFADTIGPRLSGSKNLDAAIKYMFSALQEDRLENVHLEPVKVPHWERGEEFAMMLEPRNHSIAILGLGSSVATPPEG
;
A
#
# COMPACT_ATOMS: atom_id res chain seq x y z
N MET A 1 -36.47 -15.51 33.57
CA MET A 1 -36.69 -16.44 32.43
C MET A 1 -36.11 -15.97 31.08
N LYS A 2 -35.91 -14.68 30.80
CA LYS A 2 -35.34 -14.21 29.50
C LYS A 2 -33.82 -14.31 29.35
N TYR A 3 -33.06 -14.28 30.45
CA TYR A 3 -31.59 -14.26 30.39
C TYR A 3 -30.93 -15.65 30.33
N VAL A 4 -31.66 -16.72 30.68
CA VAL A 4 -31.13 -18.10 30.65
C VAL A 4 -31.01 -18.61 29.20
N PHE A 5 -31.92 -18.19 28.32
CA PHE A 5 -31.89 -18.54 26.89
C PHE A 5 -30.76 -17.84 26.12
N LEU A 6 -30.35 -16.64 26.56
CA LEU A 6 -29.27 -15.88 25.92
C LEU A 6 -27.88 -16.46 26.23
N ILE A 7 -27.69 -17.03 27.43
CA ILE A 7 -26.44 -17.69 27.84
C ILE A 7 -26.27 -19.03 27.10
N LEU A 8 -27.36 -19.73 26.76
CA LEU A 8 -27.27 -20.96 25.95
C LEU A 8 -26.81 -20.69 24.51
N PHE A 9 -27.16 -19.53 23.94
CA PHE A 9 -26.81 -19.20 22.55
C PHE A 9 -25.33 -18.82 22.37
N ILE A 10 -24.69 -18.26 23.39
CA ILE A 10 -23.26 -17.90 23.36
C ILE A 10 -22.36 -19.15 23.37
N ASN A 11 -22.84 -20.26 23.95
CA ASN A 11 -22.11 -21.54 23.98
C ASN A 11 -22.25 -22.38 22.69
N LEU A 12 -23.04 -21.92 21.72
CA LEU A 12 -23.26 -22.57 20.42
C LEU A 12 -22.52 -21.89 19.26
N LEU A 13 -21.80 -20.80 19.52
CA LEU A 13 -20.90 -20.22 18.53
C LEU A 13 -19.65 -21.11 18.44
N PRO A 14 -19.30 -21.62 17.23
CA PRO A 14 -18.05 -22.35 17.07
C PRO A 14 -16.92 -21.42 17.48
N GLN A 15 -16.20 -21.80 18.53
CA GLN A 15 -14.94 -21.19 18.89
C GLN A 15 -13.98 -21.45 17.73
N TYR A 16 -13.88 -20.49 16.80
CA TYR A 16 -12.76 -20.43 15.88
C TYR A 16 -11.52 -20.06 16.70
N ALA A 17 -10.92 -21.09 17.32
CA ALA A 17 -9.59 -21.01 17.86
C ALA A 17 -8.65 -20.82 16.66
N GLY A 18 -8.35 -19.57 16.33
CA GLY A 18 -7.23 -19.23 15.46
C GLY A 18 -5.99 -19.85 16.08
N LYS A 19 -5.48 -20.93 15.48
CA LYS A 19 -4.23 -21.56 15.91
C LYS A 19 -3.14 -20.51 15.74
N SER A 20 -2.53 -20.10 16.84
CA SER A 20 -1.33 -19.29 16.76
C SER A 20 -0.27 -20.08 15.99
N LEU A 21 0.39 -19.42 15.03
CA LEU A 21 1.60 -19.95 14.40
C LEU A 21 2.75 -19.86 15.41
N ARG A 22 2.67 -20.66 16.49
CA ARG A 22 3.85 -20.98 17.28
C ARG A 22 4.77 -21.79 16.37
N ARG A 23 5.94 -21.22 16.09
CA ARG A 23 7.05 -21.90 15.44
C ARG A 23 7.49 -23.06 16.34
N ASP A 24 7.00 -24.25 16.02
CA ASP A 24 7.46 -25.50 16.60
C ASP A 24 8.73 -25.91 15.85
N ASP A 25 9.89 -25.74 16.49
CA ASP A 25 11.22 -25.99 15.89
C ASP A 25 11.51 -27.50 15.67
N SER A 26 10.50 -28.37 15.71
CA SER A 26 10.68 -29.83 15.72
C SER A 26 10.41 -30.58 14.40
N TYR A 27 10.06 -29.91 13.30
CA TYR A 27 9.91 -30.55 11.98
C TYR A 27 10.59 -29.75 10.86
N LEU A 28 11.76 -30.21 10.41
CA LEU A 28 12.35 -29.77 9.15
C LEU A 28 11.48 -30.34 8.01
N LYS A 29 10.54 -29.56 7.49
CA LYS A 29 9.71 -29.98 6.34
C LYS A 29 10.63 -30.38 5.19
N THR A 30 10.44 -31.59 4.67
CA THR A 30 11.18 -32.01 3.48
C THR A 30 10.69 -31.22 2.28
N PHE A 31 11.50 -31.12 1.23
CA PHE A 31 11.10 -30.47 -0.02
C PHE A 31 9.78 -31.03 -0.58
N LYS A 32 9.53 -32.34 -0.38
CA LYS A 32 8.30 -33.01 -0.79
C LYS A 32 7.09 -32.54 0.02
N ASP A 33 7.26 -32.35 1.33
CA ASP A 33 6.20 -31.84 2.20
C ASP A 33 5.82 -30.41 1.82
N ILE A 34 6.82 -29.56 1.57
CA ILE A 34 6.62 -28.19 1.10
C ILE A 34 5.87 -28.18 -0.24
N LYS A 35 6.28 -29.04 -1.18
CA LYS A 35 5.62 -29.14 -2.49
C LYS A 35 4.15 -29.54 -2.36
N ASN A 36 3.85 -30.51 -1.50
CA ASN A 36 2.48 -30.98 -1.27
C ASN A 36 1.62 -29.92 -0.58
N GLU A 37 2.17 -29.20 0.40
CA GLU A 37 1.51 -28.07 1.05
C GLU A 37 1.17 -26.96 0.05
N ILE A 38 2.14 -26.54 -0.78
CA ILE A 38 1.92 -25.54 -1.82
C ILE A 38 0.83 -25.99 -2.80
N ALA A 39 0.87 -27.26 -3.23
CA ALA A 39 -0.14 -27.82 -4.12
C ALA A 39 -1.55 -27.78 -3.51
N GLY A 40 -1.67 -27.91 -2.18
CA GLY A 40 -2.94 -27.83 -1.46
C GLY A 40 -3.62 -26.46 -1.54
N TYR A 41 -2.90 -25.38 -1.83
CA TYR A 41 -3.46 -24.04 -1.99
C TYR A 41 -3.99 -23.74 -3.39
N THR A 42 -3.89 -24.68 -4.33
CA THR A 42 -4.24 -24.45 -5.75
C THR A 42 -5.65 -23.90 -5.92
N ASP A 43 -6.64 -24.45 -5.22
CA ASP A 43 -8.03 -24.04 -5.38
C ASP A 43 -8.30 -22.65 -4.78
N ILE A 44 -7.67 -22.35 -3.64
CA ILE A 44 -7.73 -21.01 -3.01
C ILE A 44 -7.06 -19.97 -3.91
N ALA A 45 -5.88 -20.29 -4.46
CA ALA A 45 -5.17 -19.41 -5.37
C ALA A 45 -6.00 -19.11 -6.62
N LYS A 46 -6.62 -20.14 -7.22
CA LYS A 46 -7.56 -19.96 -8.34
C LYS A 46 -8.75 -19.10 -7.95
N ALA A 47 -9.37 -19.33 -6.80
CA ALA A 47 -10.50 -18.51 -6.35
C ALA A 47 -10.13 -17.02 -6.19
N ILE A 48 -8.92 -16.72 -5.70
CA ILE A 48 -8.41 -15.35 -5.60
C ILE A 48 -8.18 -14.75 -6.99
N ILE A 49 -7.55 -15.50 -7.90
CA ILE A 49 -7.31 -15.05 -9.28
C ILE A 49 -8.64 -14.79 -9.98
N ASP A 50 -9.58 -15.73 -9.91
CA ASP A 50 -10.89 -15.60 -10.54
C ASP A 50 -11.66 -14.41 -9.99
N LEU A 51 -11.64 -14.20 -8.66
CA LEU A 51 -12.26 -13.02 -8.04
C LEU A 51 -11.70 -11.71 -8.61
N ALA A 52 -10.37 -11.63 -8.76
CA ALA A 52 -9.66 -10.42 -9.17
C ALA A 52 -9.71 -10.17 -10.69
N VAL A 53 -9.70 -11.22 -11.51
CA VAL A 53 -9.57 -11.11 -12.97
C VAL A 53 -10.92 -11.21 -13.67
N HIS A 54 -11.82 -12.06 -13.18
CA HIS A 54 -13.10 -12.38 -13.85
C HIS A 54 -14.33 -12.12 -12.97
N GLY A 55 -14.14 -11.94 -11.67
CA GLY A 55 -15.20 -11.78 -10.69
C GLY A 55 -15.53 -10.33 -10.37
N LYS A 56 -16.27 -10.14 -9.28
CA LYS A 56 -16.74 -8.83 -8.79
C LYS A 56 -15.64 -7.83 -8.41
N ALA A 57 -14.38 -8.24 -8.38
CA ALA A 57 -13.25 -7.35 -8.10
C ALA A 57 -12.44 -7.01 -9.35
N GLN A 58 -12.89 -7.44 -10.53
CA GLN A 58 -12.31 -7.03 -11.81
C GLN A 58 -12.19 -5.51 -11.89
N ASN A 59 -11.07 -5.02 -12.43
CA ASN A 59 -10.70 -3.60 -12.59
C ASN A 59 -10.57 -2.77 -11.32
N ARG A 60 -10.99 -3.26 -10.15
CA ARG A 60 -10.97 -2.51 -8.88
C ARG A 60 -9.62 -1.87 -8.58
N SER A 61 -8.52 -2.60 -8.79
CA SER A 61 -7.17 -2.09 -8.53
C SER A 61 -6.82 -0.91 -9.43
N TYR A 62 -7.18 -0.97 -10.71
CA TYR A 62 -6.93 0.10 -11.67
C TYR A 62 -7.79 1.32 -11.34
N GLU A 63 -9.10 1.13 -11.09
CA GLU A 63 -10.02 2.22 -10.77
C GLU A 63 -9.60 2.95 -9.49
N ARG A 64 -9.22 2.21 -8.44
CA ARG A 64 -8.70 2.81 -7.20
C ARG A 64 -7.38 3.55 -7.43
N LEU A 65 -6.48 2.98 -8.22
CA LEU A 65 -5.22 3.64 -8.56
C LEU A 65 -5.46 4.92 -9.36
N ALA A 66 -6.39 4.90 -10.32
CA ALA A 66 -6.75 6.08 -11.11
C ALA A 66 -7.30 7.19 -10.21
N VAL A 67 -8.28 6.89 -9.34
CA VAL A 67 -8.78 7.87 -8.37
C VAL A 67 -7.65 8.40 -7.49
N PHE A 68 -6.80 7.52 -6.94
CA PHE A 68 -5.71 7.93 -6.06
C PHE A 68 -4.65 8.79 -6.78
N ALA A 69 -4.26 8.41 -8.00
CA ALA A 69 -3.24 9.11 -8.77
C ALA A 69 -3.77 10.43 -9.34
N ASP A 70 -4.96 10.44 -9.91
CA ASP A 70 -5.51 11.57 -10.66
C ASP A 70 -6.07 12.66 -9.74
N THR A 71 -6.55 12.30 -8.54
CA THR A 71 -7.08 13.29 -7.58
C THR A 71 -6.02 13.87 -6.65
N ILE A 72 -4.97 13.11 -6.35
CA ILE A 72 -3.92 13.53 -5.40
C ILE A 72 -2.66 14.03 -6.12
N GLY A 73 -2.32 13.44 -7.26
CA GLY A 73 -1.14 13.84 -8.04
C GLY A 73 0.20 13.45 -7.40
N PRO A 74 1.30 14.18 -7.67
CA PRO A 74 2.65 13.87 -7.18
C PRO A 74 2.77 13.90 -5.65
N ARG A 75 3.47 12.93 -5.05
CA ARG A 75 3.52 12.69 -3.58
C ARG A 75 4.95 12.61 -3.04
N LEU A 76 5.74 13.65 -3.29
CA LEU A 76 7.11 13.71 -2.75
C LEU A 76 7.10 13.71 -1.21
N SER A 77 8.11 13.12 -0.58
CA SER A 77 8.30 13.18 0.88
C SER A 77 8.24 14.62 1.41
N GLY A 78 7.50 14.83 2.50
CA GLY A 78 7.28 16.15 3.11
C GLY A 78 6.26 17.04 2.39
N SER A 79 5.77 16.66 1.21
CA SER A 79 4.81 17.47 0.47
C SER A 79 3.38 17.41 1.04
N LYS A 80 2.60 18.47 0.83
CA LYS A 80 1.16 18.52 1.17
C LYS A 80 0.34 17.40 0.51
N ASN A 81 0.73 17.01 -0.70
CA ASN A 81 0.05 15.93 -1.43
C ASN A 81 0.36 14.56 -0.82
N LEU A 82 1.55 14.35 -0.26
CA LEU A 82 1.82 13.14 0.52
C LEU A 82 0.92 13.06 1.75
N ASP A 83 0.72 14.17 2.47
CA ASP A 83 -0.20 14.21 3.62
C ASP A 83 -1.65 13.88 3.21
N ALA A 84 -2.10 14.41 2.06
CA ALA A 84 -3.41 14.08 1.49
C ALA A 84 -3.50 12.60 1.12
N ALA A 85 -2.43 12.04 0.55
CA ALA A 85 -2.34 10.63 0.19
C ALA A 85 -2.43 9.70 1.40
N ILE A 86 -1.73 10.03 2.48
CA ILE A 86 -1.76 9.25 3.72
C ILE A 86 -3.18 9.24 4.29
N LYS A 87 -3.84 10.40 4.34
CA LYS A 87 -5.23 10.50 4.81
C LYS A 87 -6.18 9.68 3.94
N TYR A 88 -6.07 9.80 2.62
CA TYR A 88 -6.89 9.02 1.67
C TYR A 88 -6.71 7.52 1.90
N MET A 89 -5.46 7.03 1.94
CA MET A 89 -5.20 5.61 2.11
C MET A 89 -5.66 5.10 3.47
N PHE A 90 -5.45 5.87 4.53
CA PHE A 90 -5.94 5.51 5.86
C PHE A 90 -7.45 5.33 5.89
N SER A 91 -8.21 6.25 5.29
CA SER A 91 -9.67 6.14 5.17
C SER A 91 -10.08 4.95 4.30
N ALA A 92 -9.48 4.79 3.11
CA ALA A 92 -9.83 3.72 2.17
C ALA A 92 -9.59 2.32 2.79
N LEU A 93 -8.49 2.14 3.51
CA LEU A 93 -8.17 0.86 4.18
C LEU A 93 -9.10 0.58 5.37
N GLN A 94 -9.54 1.62 6.09
CA GLN A 94 -10.56 1.46 7.13
C GLN A 94 -11.93 1.10 6.55
N GLU A 95 -12.33 1.72 5.44
CA GLU A 95 -13.58 1.40 4.73
C GLU A 95 -13.59 -0.04 4.20
N ASP A 96 -12.42 -0.54 3.78
CA ASP A 96 -12.20 -1.95 3.43
C ASP A 96 -12.23 -2.90 4.63
N ARG A 97 -12.30 -2.38 5.86
CA ARG A 97 -12.37 -3.13 7.13
C ARG A 97 -11.19 -4.07 7.36
N LEU A 98 -9.99 -3.61 6.99
CA LEU A 98 -8.77 -4.35 7.32
C LEU A 98 -8.50 -4.32 8.83
N GLU A 99 -7.89 -5.39 9.35
CA GLU A 99 -7.81 -5.66 10.79
C GLU A 99 -6.95 -4.66 11.57
N ASN A 100 -5.84 -4.19 10.99
CA ASN A 100 -4.83 -3.41 11.71
C ASN A 100 -4.42 -2.12 10.97
N VAL A 101 -5.39 -1.24 10.70
CA VAL A 101 -5.13 0.04 10.02
C VAL A 101 -4.76 1.11 11.05
N HIS A 102 -3.52 1.60 11.00
CA HIS A 102 -3.02 2.65 11.87
C HIS A 102 -1.93 3.47 11.16
N LEU A 103 -1.57 4.61 11.74
CA LEU A 103 -0.50 5.48 11.25
C LEU A 103 0.74 5.30 12.12
N GLU A 104 1.91 5.34 11.48
CA GLU A 104 3.21 5.32 12.17
C GLU A 104 3.96 6.63 11.91
N PRO A 105 4.54 7.28 12.93
CA PRO A 105 5.28 8.51 12.75
C PRO A 105 6.63 8.24 12.08
N VAL A 106 6.94 8.98 11.01
CA VAL A 106 8.21 8.88 10.29
C VAL A 106 8.80 10.28 10.09
N LYS A 107 10.10 10.43 10.36
CA LYS A 107 10.84 11.65 10.07
C LYS A 107 11.36 11.60 8.64
N VAL A 108 11.00 12.60 7.83
CA VAL A 108 11.42 12.70 6.42
C VAL A 108 12.09 14.05 6.15
N PRO A 109 13.01 14.14 5.16
CA PRO A 109 13.51 15.42 4.69
C PRO A 109 12.39 16.20 3.98
N HIS A 110 12.44 17.53 4.07
CA HIS A 110 11.55 18.43 3.36
C HIS A 110 12.35 19.21 2.31
N TRP A 111 12.05 18.96 1.04
CA TRP A 111 12.67 19.66 -0.08
C TRP A 111 11.56 20.13 -1.03
N GLU A 112 11.58 21.42 -1.35
CA GLU A 112 10.66 22.04 -2.28
C GLU A 112 11.42 22.48 -3.53
N ARG A 113 10.90 22.08 -4.69
CA ARG A 113 11.47 22.46 -5.98
C ARG A 113 11.18 23.95 -6.23
N GLY A 114 12.23 24.72 -6.46
CA GLY A 114 12.16 26.11 -6.90
C GLY A 114 12.07 26.23 -8.42
N GLU A 115 12.28 27.46 -8.93
CA GLU A 115 12.43 27.68 -10.37
C GLU A 115 13.76 27.13 -10.87
N GLU A 116 13.73 26.54 -12.07
CA GLU A 116 14.90 25.98 -12.70
C GLU A 116 14.86 26.21 -14.21
N PHE A 117 16.00 26.62 -14.76
CA PHE A 117 16.19 26.75 -16.19
C PHE A 117 17.66 26.52 -16.53
N ALA A 118 17.93 26.11 -17.76
CA ALA A 118 19.27 26.11 -18.31
C ALA A 118 19.24 26.63 -19.74
N MET A 119 20.28 27.39 -20.11
CA MET A 119 20.47 27.91 -21.45
C MET A 119 21.86 27.53 -21.94
N MET A 120 21.91 26.87 -23.09
CA MET A 120 23.12 26.77 -23.89
C MET A 120 23.48 28.15 -24.40
N LEU A 121 24.69 28.62 -24.12
CA LEU A 121 25.20 29.92 -24.62
C LEU A 121 25.96 29.74 -25.93
N GLU A 122 26.72 28.66 -26.04
CA GLU A 122 27.49 28.30 -27.22
C GLU A 122 27.22 26.84 -27.62
N PRO A 123 27.24 26.50 -28.91
CA PRO A 123 27.52 27.39 -30.06
C PRO A 123 26.32 28.25 -30.48
N ARG A 124 25.16 28.10 -29.83
CA ARG A 124 23.96 28.90 -30.09
C ARG A 124 23.13 29.06 -28.82
N ASN A 125 22.40 30.15 -28.72
CA ASN A 125 21.42 30.37 -27.65
C ASN A 125 20.27 29.37 -27.77
N HIS A 126 20.15 28.45 -26.81
CA HIS A 126 19.09 27.45 -26.80
C HIS A 126 18.70 27.03 -25.38
N SER A 127 17.41 27.08 -25.06
CA SER A 127 16.89 26.57 -23.79
C SER A 127 17.01 25.04 -23.73
N ILE A 128 17.48 24.52 -22.60
CA ILE A 128 17.64 23.08 -22.36
C ILE A 128 16.58 22.67 -21.33
N ALA A 129 15.86 21.59 -21.63
CA ALA A 129 15.01 20.94 -20.64
C ALA A 129 15.89 20.31 -19.56
N ILE A 130 15.74 20.79 -18.33
CA ILE A 130 16.46 20.27 -17.17
C ILE A 130 15.47 19.84 -16.09
N LEU A 131 15.96 19.00 -15.18
CA LEU A 131 15.28 18.66 -13.95
C LEU A 131 16.32 18.63 -12.85
N GLY A 132 16.19 19.52 -11.87
CA GLY A 132 17.04 19.60 -10.72
C GLY A 132 16.97 18.31 -9.92
N LEU A 133 18.15 17.81 -9.55
CA LEU A 133 18.28 16.66 -8.68
C LEU A 133 17.65 16.95 -7.32
N GLY A 134 16.97 15.96 -6.76
CA GLY A 134 16.41 16.08 -5.41
C GLY A 134 17.51 16.46 -4.43
N SER A 135 17.21 17.39 -3.53
CA SER A 135 18.14 17.94 -2.54
C SER A 135 19.23 18.86 -3.10
N SER A 136 19.22 19.22 -4.39
CA SER A 136 20.06 20.30 -4.90
C SER A 136 19.70 21.63 -4.22
N VAL A 137 20.72 22.45 -3.96
CA VAL A 137 20.56 23.83 -3.48
C VAL A 137 20.30 24.78 -4.65
N ALA A 138 19.77 25.97 -4.35
CA ALA A 138 19.61 27.04 -5.32
C ALA A 138 20.97 27.57 -5.82
N THR A 139 21.00 28.07 -7.05
CA THR A 139 22.13 28.83 -7.58
C THR A 139 22.24 30.20 -6.89
N PRO A 140 23.39 30.88 -6.97
CA PRO A 140 23.53 32.26 -6.54
C PRO A 140 22.51 33.20 -7.21
N PRO A 141 22.20 34.36 -6.62
CA PRO A 141 21.25 35.33 -7.19
C PRO A 141 21.57 35.76 -8.63
N GLU A 142 22.84 35.75 -9.02
CA GLU A 142 23.33 36.08 -10.36
C GLU A 142 23.14 34.98 -11.42
N GLY A 143 22.77 33.76 -11.00
CA GLY A 143 22.71 32.58 -11.86
C GLY A 143 23.90 31.66 -11.72
#